data_AF-A0A357WZ95-F1
#
_entry.id   AF-A0A357WZ95-F1
#
_cell.length_a   1.000
_cell.length_b   1.000
_cell.length_c   1.000
_cell.angle_alpha   90.00
_cell.angle_beta   90.00
_cell.angle_gamma   90.00
#
_symmetry.space_group_name_H-M   'P 1'
#
loop_
_entity.id
_entity.type
_entity.pdbx_description
1 polymer ?
#
loop_
_entity_poly.entity_id
_entity_poly.type
_entity_poly.pdbx_seq_one_letter_code
_entity_poly.pdbx_strand_id
1 'polypeptide(L)' 'DAAAVYCNASNRFTGGGEFGMGAEIGISTQKLHARGPMGLRELTTMKYIVYGNGQIR' A
#
# COMPACT_ATOMS: atom_id res chain seq x y z
N ASP A 1 -3.05 17.34 -0.30
CA ASP A 1 -2.07 16.31 -0.70
C ASP A 1 -2.79 15.31 -1.61
N ALA A 2 -2.08 14.38 -2.27
CA ALA A 2 -2.68 13.45 -3.23
C ALA A 2 -2.12 12.03 -3.05
N ALA A 3 -2.83 11.04 -3.61
CA ALA A 3 -2.39 9.65 -3.58
C ALA A 3 -1.21 9.37 -4.54
N ALA A 4 -1.13 10.12 -5.65
CA ALA A 4 0.02 10.16 -6.55
C ALA A 4 0.25 11.61 -7.01
N VAL A 5 1.51 12.03 -7.08
CA VAL A 5 1.92 13.35 -7.57
C VAL A 5 2.93 13.13 -8.69
N TYR A 6 2.73 13.82 -9.81
CA TYR A 6 3.56 13.66 -11.00
C TYR A 6 4.29 14.96 -11.30
N CYS A 7 5.46 14.83 -11.91
CA CYS A 7 6.17 15.91 -12.59
C CYS A 7 6.40 15.46 -14.03
N ASN A 8 5.90 16.22 -15.01
CA ASN A 8 6.03 15.95 -16.44
C ASN A 8 5.57 14.54 -16.89
N ALA A 9 4.54 13.99 -16.24
CA ALA A 9 3.95 12.70 -16.60
C ALA A 9 2.41 12.76 -16.54
N SER A 10 1.75 11.91 -17.34
CA SER A 10 0.29 11.84 -17.37
C SER A 10 -0.28 11.29 -16.07
N ASN A 11 -1.42 11.81 -15.62
CA ASN A 11 -2.14 11.27 -14.47
C ASN A 11 -2.74 9.88 -14.72
N ARG A 12 -2.90 9.46 -16.00
CA ARG A 12 -3.40 8.13 -16.38
C ARG A 12 -2.49 7.00 -15.92
N PHE A 13 -1.26 7.28 -15.52
CA PHE A 13 -0.35 6.31 -14.94
C PHE A 13 -0.72 5.90 -13.50
N THR A 14 -1.75 6.50 -12.90
CA THR A 14 -2.21 6.10 -11.57
C THR A 14 -2.99 4.81 -11.66
N GLY A 15 -2.27 3.68 -11.71
CA GLY A 15 -2.84 2.34 -11.74
C GLY A 15 -1.81 1.30 -11.32
N GLY A 16 -2.27 0.21 -10.71
CA GLY A 16 -1.39 -0.82 -10.15
C GLY A 16 -0.52 -1.52 -11.20
N GLY A 17 -1.00 -1.67 -12.43
CA GLY A 17 -0.18 -2.19 -13.53
C GLY A 17 1.02 -1.28 -13.85
N GLU A 18 0.76 0.01 -14.05
CA GLU A 18 1.78 1.02 -14.34
C GLU A 18 2.76 1.23 -13.16
N PHE A 19 2.30 1.01 -11.93
CA PHE A 19 3.12 1.09 -10.72
C PHE A 19 3.84 -0.22 -10.37
N GLY A 20 3.77 -1.25 -11.23
CA GLY A 20 4.50 -2.51 -11.04
C GLY A 20 3.92 -3.45 -9.98
N MET A 21 2.66 -3.24 -9.56
CA MET A 21 1.94 -4.09 -8.60
C MET A 21 1.32 -5.33 -9.25
N GLY A 22 1.34 -5.41 -10.58
CA GLY A 22 0.76 -6.51 -11.37
C GLY A 22 -0.75 -6.40 -11.52
N ALA A 23 -1.49 -6.27 -10.42
CA ALA A 23 -2.92 -6.05 -10.40
C ALA A 23 -3.31 -5.06 -9.31
N GLU A 24 -4.48 -4.42 -9.47
CA GLU A 24 -5.09 -3.58 -8.44
C GLU A 24 -6.54 -3.99 -8.19
N ILE A 25 -6.99 -3.84 -6.94
CA ILE A 25 -8.42 -3.88 -6.61
C ILE A 25 -9.08 -2.51 -6.87
N GLY A 26 -8.30 -1.43 -6.79
CA GLY A 26 -8.75 -0.06 -6.99
C GLY A 26 -7.73 0.95 -6.45
N ILE A 27 -8.10 2.24 -6.46
CA ILE A 27 -7.24 3.35 -6.04
C ILE A 27 -7.80 4.00 -4.78
N SER A 28 -7.06 3.96 -3.68
CA SER A 28 -7.43 4.62 -2.43
C SER A 28 -6.96 6.08 -2.41
N THR A 29 -7.88 6.98 -2.05
CA THR A 29 -7.57 8.39 -1.75
C THR A 29 -7.52 8.67 -0.24
N GLN A 30 -7.80 7.67 0.60
CA GLN A 30 -7.74 7.79 2.05
C GLN A 30 -6.29 7.91 2.54
N LYS A 31 -6.12 8.43 3.76
CA LYS A 31 -4.78 8.64 4.36
C LYS A 31 -4.31 7.48 5.23
N LEU A 32 -5.22 6.63 5.69
CA LEU A 32 -4.91 5.51 6.59
C LEU A 32 -4.89 4.19 5.81
N HIS A 33 -4.08 3.25 6.31
CA HIS A 33 -3.90 1.90 5.76
C HIS A 33 -3.24 1.85 4.37
N ALA A 34 -3.99 2.15 3.30
CA ALA A 34 -3.51 2.08 1.93
C ALA A 34 -3.88 3.35 1.16
N ARG A 35 -2.95 3.85 0.33
CA ARG A 35 -3.11 5.10 -0.44
C ARG A 35 -2.43 4.97 -1.81
N GLY A 36 -3.16 5.30 -2.87
CA GLY A 36 -2.77 5.00 -4.25
C GLY A 36 -3.38 3.68 -4.73
N PRO A 37 -2.91 3.13 -5.86
CA PRO A 37 -3.26 1.79 -6.30
C PRO A 37 -3.06 0.75 -5.20
N MET A 38 -4.03 -0.14 -5.00
CA MET A 38 -4.02 -1.15 -3.96
C MET A 38 -3.81 -2.54 -4.56
N GLY A 39 -2.61 -3.10 -4.37
CA GLY A 39 -2.25 -4.46 -4.77
C GLY A 39 -2.44 -5.46 -3.64
N LEU A 40 -1.80 -6.63 -3.76
CA LEU A 40 -1.94 -7.71 -2.78
C LEU A 40 -1.46 -7.31 -1.38
N ARG A 41 -0.38 -6.51 -1.31
CA ARG A 41 0.21 -6.08 -0.03
C ARG A 41 -0.75 -5.19 0.75
N GLU A 42 -1.47 -4.32 0.06
CA GLU A 42 -2.45 -3.40 0.64
C GLU A 42 -3.69 -4.12 1.17
N LEU A 43 -3.87 -5.42 0.88
CA LEU A 43 -4.93 -6.26 1.46
C LEU A 43 -4.47 -7.06 2.68
N THR A 44 -3.28 -6.78 3.21
CA THR A 44 -2.72 -7.45 4.37
C THR A 44 -2.69 -6.54 5.60
N THR A 45 -2.56 -7.14 6.78
CA THR A 45 -2.29 -6.42 8.03
C THR A 45 -1.00 -6.93 8.66
N MET A 46 -0.47 -6.20 9.63
CA MET A 46 0.74 -6.56 10.36
C MET A 46 0.38 -7.00 11.78
N LYS A 47 1.09 -8.03 12.27
CA LYS A 47 1.06 -8.44 13.66
C LYS A 47 2.48 -8.63 14.19
N TYR A 48 2.67 -8.39 15.47
CA TYR A 48 3.92 -8.74 16.14
C TYR A 48 3.91 -10.21 16.53
N ILE A 49 5.06 -10.86 16.37
CA ILE A 49 5.29 -12.22 16.82
C ILE A 49 6.49 -12.16 17.78
N VAL A 50 6.29 -12.60 19.02
CA VAL A 50 7.32 -12.60 20.06
C VAL A 50 7.62 -14.04 20.42
N TYR A 51 8.89 -14.43 20.26
CA TYR A 51 9.37 -15.75 20.66
C TYR A 51 10.05 -15.66 22.03
N GLY A 52 9.53 -16.45 22.97
CA GLY A 52 9.90 -16.40 24.38
C GLY A 52 10.83 -17.54 24.83
N ASN A 53 11.59 -17.30 25.90
CA ASN A 53 12.32 -18.32 26.65
C ASN A 53 12.54 -17.89 28.11
N GLY A 54 11.44 -17.64 28.84
CA GLY A 54 11.49 -17.31 30.27
C GLY A 54 11.39 -15.81 30.61
N GLN A 55 10.86 -14.99 29.71
CA GLN A 55 10.61 -13.58 30.01
C GLN A 55 9.50 -13.43 31.06
N ILE A 56 9.74 -12.54 32.02
CA ILE A 56 8.76 -12.02 32.99
C ILE A 56 8.44 -10.56 32.63
N ARG A 57 7.21 -10.14 32.93
CA ARG A 57 6.62 -8.86 32.50
C ARG A 57 7.21 -7.65 33.22
#